data_AF-A0AA43RWS9-F1
#
_entry.id   AF-A0AA43RWS9-F1
#
_cell.length_a   1.000
_cell.length_b   1.000
_cell.length_c   1.000
_cell.angle_alpha   90.00
_cell.angle_beta   90.00
_cell.angle_gamma   90.00
#
_symmetry.space_group_name_H-M   'P 1'
#
loop_
_entity.id
_entity.type
_entity.pdbx_description
1 polymer ?
#
loop_
_entity_poly.entity_id
_entity_poly.type
_entity_poly.pdbx_seq_one_letter_code
_entity_poly.pdbx_strand_id
1 'polypeptide(L)'
;MANIIIAGADEVAMIDGVQKVINKDVEVVLGANGATPRLYRMYFKKDLLQTIVQLQQIYDEKPDNWDDMSEEQRKKYQNDQLLMYFDYNLIDELAYVCAKTANPNIGDYLEWLAQFAPFALMDKGEDIFNLLFRSTVTKIDSNGDLGKYQK
;
A
#
# COMPACT_ATOMS: atom_id res chain seq x y z
N MET A 1 -17.70 8.04 -23.03
CA MET A 1 -16.55 8.77 -22.45
C MET A 1 -16.72 8.70 -20.94
N ALA A 2 -15.87 7.94 -20.24
CA ALA A 2 -16.00 7.78 -18.80
C ALA A 2 -15.22 8.90 -18.11
N ASN A 3 -15.95 9.75 -17.38
CA ASN A 3 -15.41 10.88 -16.66
C ASN A 3 -14.75 10.42 -15.36
N ILE A 4 -13.52 10.88 -15.15
CA ILE A 4 -12.86 10.84 -13.85
C ILE A 4 -13.59 11.85 -12.95
N ILE A 5 -14.34 11.36 -11.97
CA ILE A 5 -14.86 12.21 -10.89
C ILE A 5 -13.76 12.26 -9.83
N ILE A 6 -12.91 13.29 -9.91
CA ILE A 6 -12.26 13.82 -8.71
C ILE A 6 -13.33 14.69 -8.06
N ALA A 7 -13.92 14.19 -6.96
CA ALA A 7 -14.83 15.01 -6.15
C ALA A 7 -14.05 16.23 -5.65
N GLY A 8 -14.37 17.40 -6.19
CA GLY A 8 -13.83 18.68 -5.75
C GLY A 8 -14.77 19.35 -4.76
N ALA A 9 -14.19 19.81 -3.65
CA ALA A 9 -14.58 20.96 -2.83
C ALA A 9 -15.98 20.92 -2.18
N ASP A 10 -16.07 20.21 -1.05
CA ASP A 10 -16.47 20.72 0.28
C ASP A 10 -16.75 19.49 1.17
N GLU A 11 -16.14 19.42 2.36
CA GLU A 11 -16.28 18.31 3.34
C GLU A 11 -15.66 16.93 3.04
N VAL A 12 -14.46 16.88 2.46
CA VAL A 12 -13.55 15.75 2.77
C VAL A 12 -12.34 16.33 3.48
N ALA A 13 -12.50 16.54 4.78
CA ALA A 13 -11.38 16.78 5.67
C ALA A 13 -10.35 15.67 5.41
N MET A 14 -9.12 16.07 5.15
CA MET A 14 -7.94 15.23 5.19
C MET A 14 -7.90 14.52 6.55
N ILE A 15 -8.34 13.26 6.62
CA ILE A 15 -8.28 12.44 7.83
C ILE A 15 -7.47 11.17 7.53
N ASP A 16 -6.34 11.02 8.22
CA ASP A 16 -5.69 9.79 8.67
C ASP A 16 -5.73 8.54 7.76
N GLY A 17 -4.73 8.40 6.87
CA GLY A 17 -4.30 7.06 6.44
C GLY A 17 -5.25 6.29 5.53
N VAL A 18 -6.06 6.97 4.72
CA VAL A 18 -6.93 6.35 3.70
C VAL A 18 -6.50 6.81 2.31
N GLN A 19 -6.28 5.86 1.40
CA GLN A 19 -6.01 6.10 -0.03
C GLN A 19 -6.99 5.28 -0.88
N LYS A 20 -7.71 5.95 -1.78
CA LYS A 20 -8.52 5.25 -2.79
C LYS A 20 -7.58 4.68 -3.85
N VAL A 21 -7.54 3.35 -4.00
CA VAL A 21 -6.79 2.69 -5.09
C VAL A 21 -7.81 2.18 -6.10
N ILE A 22 -7.76 2.76 -7.29
CA ILE A 22 -8.73 2.51 -8.35
C ILE A 22 -8.15 1.45 -9.29
N ASN A 23 -8.81 0.30 -9.38
CA ASN A 23 -8.67 -0.59 -10.54
C ASN A 23 -9.78 -0.25 -11.55
N LYS A 24 -9.53 -0.44 -12.85
CA LYS A 24 -10.46 -0.09 -13.93
C LYS A 24 -11.82 -0.81 -13.84
N ASP A 25 -11.88 -1.95 -13.15
CA ASP A 25 -13.09 -2.78 -13.04
C ASP A 25 -13.68 -2.83 -11.61
N VAL A 26 -12.87 -2.55 -10.58
CA VAL A 26 -13.25 -2.60 -9.17
C VAL A 26 -12.63 -1.41 -8.43
N GLU A 27 -13.47 -0.58 -7.83
CA GLU A 27 -13.00 0.49 -6.96
C GLU A 27 -12.79 -0.03 -5.53
N VAL A 28 -11.58 0.16 -4.99
CA VAL A 28 -11.25 -0.25 -3.63
C VAL A 28 -10.77 0.95 -2.83
N VAL A 29 -11.29 1.09 -1.62
CA VAL A 29 -10.76 2.02 -0.64
C VAL A 29 -9.75 1.26 0.21
N LEU A 30 -8.51 1.74 0.27
CA LEU A 30 -7.46 1.20 1.12
C LEU A 30 -7.24 2.12 2.31
N GLY A 31 -6.92 1.56 3.47
CA GLY A 31 -6.56 2.32 4.65
C GLY A 31 -5.56 1.58 5.51
N ALA A 32 -4.76 2.32 6.29
CA ALA A 32 -3.75 1.78 7.17
C ALA A 32 -3.76 2.47 8.54
N ASN A 33 -3.80 1.68 9.61
CA ASN A 33 -3.78 2.14 11.00
C ASN A 33 -3.17 1.07 11.93
N GLY A 34 -3.25 1.26 13.25
CA GLY A 34 -2.69 0.33 14.23
C GLY A 34 -3.28 -1.09 14.22
N ALA A 35 -4.42 -1.32 13.55
CA ALA A 35 -4.99 -2.66 13.36
C ALA A 35 -4.37 -3.40 12.16
N THR A 36 -3.89 -2.68 11.15
CA THR A 36 -3.29 -3.24 9.92
C THR A 36 -2.19 -4.27 10.18
N PRO A 37 -1.15 -4.02 11.00
CA PRO A 37 -0.12 -5.03 11.29
C PRO A 37 -0.67 -6.26 12.02
N ARG A 38 -1.72 -6.10 12.84
CA ARG A 38 -2.37 -7.20 13.54
C ARG A 38 -3.18 -8.05 12.56
N LEU A 39 -3.95 -7.43 11.68
CA LEU A 39 -4.71 -8.10 10.63
C LEU A 39 -3.77 -8.87 9.68
N TYR A 40 -2.65 -8.27 9.26
CA TYR A 40 -1.65 -8.94 8.44
C TYR A 40 -1.12 -10.22 9.10
N ARG A 41 -0.77 -10.14 10.39
CA ARG A 41 -0.35 -11.31 11.17
C ARG A 41 -1.47 -12.34 11.34
N MET A 42 -2.72 -11.90 11.54
CA MET A 42 -3.86 -12.81 11.73
C MET A 42 -4.17 -13.62 10.47
N TYR A 43 -4.22 -12.96 9.31
CA TYR A 43 -4.57 -13.59 8.03
C TYR A 43 -3.41 -14.39 7.44
N PHE A 44 -2.19 -13.83 7.43
CA PHE A 44 -1.08 -14.38 6.66
C PHE A 44 0.04 -14.97 7.53
N LYS A 45 -0.07 -14.86 8.86
CA LYS A 45 0.94 -15.36 9.82
C LYS A 45 2.34 -14.77 9.61
N LYS A 46 2.41 -13.59 8.99
CA LYS A 46 3.64 -12.81 8.70
C LYS A 46 3.71 -11.56 9.57
N ASP A 47 4.92 -11.01 9.73
CA ASP A 47 5.12 -9.74 10.44
C ASP A 47 5.18 -8.57 9.45
N LEU A 48 4.21 -7.65 9.56
CA LEU A 48 4.11 -6.51 8.64
C LEU A 48 5.28 -5.52 8.79
N LEU A 49 5.80 -5.32 10.00
CA LEU A 49 6.89 -4.37 10.21
C LEU A 49 8.19 -4.92 9.62
N GLN A 50 8.46 -6.21 9.80
CA GLN A 50 9.59 -6.86 9.15
C GLN A 50 9.47 -6.80 7.62
N THR A 51 8.26 -7.03 7.10
CA THR A 51 7.96 -6.93 5.66
C THR A 51 8.23 -5.52 5.13
N ILE A 52 7.80 -4.49 5.87
CA ILE A 52 8.02 -3.08 5.53
C ILE A 52 9.52 -2.74 5.50
N VAL A 53 10.30 -3.20 6.49
CA VAL A 53 11.76 -2.97 6.51
C VAL A 53 12.44 -3.61 5.31
N GLN A 54 12.06 -4.84 4.95
CA GLN A 54 12.57 -5.53 3.77
C GLN A 54 12.18 -4.82 2.46
N LEU A 55 10.94 -4.34 2.37
CA LEU A 55 10.50 -3.54 1.22
C LEU A 55 11.31 -2.25 1.08
N GLN A 56 11.56 -1.53 2.17
CA GLN A 56 12.41 -0.33 2.15
C GLN A 56 13.81 -0.64 1.62
N GLN A 57 14.42 -1.74 2.08
CA GLN A 57 15.74 -2.16 1.60
C GLN A 57 15.75 -2.43 0.09
N ILE A 58 14.74 -3.11 -0.44
CA ILE A 58 14.62 -3.38 -1.88
C ILE A 58 14.46 -2.09 -2.69
N TYR A 59 13.68 -1.13 -2.20
CA TYR A 59 13.49 0.15 -2.89
C TYR A 59 14.70 1.08 -2.79
N ASP A 60 15.48 0.96 -1.72
CA ASP A 60 16.72 1.71 -1.52
C ASP A 60 17.89 1.12 -2.30
N GLU A 61 17.88 -0.20 -2.54
CA GLU A 61 18.85 -0.91 -3.35
C GLU A 61 18.77 -0.47 -4.82
N LYS A 62 19.84 0.20 -5.26
CA LYS A 62 19.99 0.71 -6.61
C LYS A 62 21.25 0.11 -7.22
N PRO A 63 21.16 -0.52 -8.41
CA PRO A 63 22.33 -0.98 -9.12
C PRO A 63 23.19 0.21 -9.57
N ASP A 64 24.46 -0.01 -9.85
CA ASP A 64 25.41 1.05 -10.23
C ASP A 64 24.95 1.89 -11.43
N ASN A 65 24.21 1.29 -12.35
CA ASN A 65 23.68 1.95 -13.55
C ASN A 65 22.28 2.56 -13.35
N TRP A 66 21.78 2.70 -12.12
CA TRP A 66 20.43 3.18 -11.84
C TRP A 66 20.11 4.51 -12.50
N ASP A 67 21.05 5.46 -12.44
CA ASP A 67 20.86 6.81 -12.99
C ASP A 67 20.79 6.82 -14.53
N ASP A 68 21.38 5.82 -15.18
CA ASP A 68 21.35 5.63 -16.64
C ASP A 68 20.11 4.86 -17.14
N MET A 69 19.36 4.23 -16.23
CA MET A 69 18.16 3.45 -16.56
C MET A 69 16.95 4.35 -16.84
N SER A 70 16.16 3.99 -17.86
CA SER A 70 14.83 4.57 -18.08
C SER A 70 13.86 4.22 -16.93
N GLU A 71 12.78 4.99 -16.80
CA GLU A 71 11.74 4.74 -15.79
C GLU A 71 11.16 3.31 -15.88
N GLU A 72 10.92 2.82 -17.09
CA GLU A 72 10.45 1.44 -17.33
C GLU A 72 11.46 0.39 -16.85
N GLN A 73 12.75 0.62 -17.11
CA GLN A 73 13.81 -0.28 -16.65
C GLN A 73 13.92 -0.28 -15.12
N ARG A 74 13.77 0.89 -14.47
CA ARG A 74 13.77 1.01 -13.00
C ARG A 74 12.60 0.28 -12.37
N LYS A 75 11.39 0.49 -12.90
CA LYS A 75 10.16 -0.21 -12.47
C LYS A 75 10.30 -1.72 -12.64
N LYS A 76 10.82 -2.16 -13.78
CA LYS A 76 11.08 -3.58 -14.03
C LYS A 76 12.08 -4.16 -13.01
N TYR A 77 13.22 -3.48 -12.79
CA TYR A 77 14.21 -3.93 -11.82
C TYR A 77 13.62 -4.05 -10.41
N GLN A 78 12.88 -3.04 -9.94
CA GLN A 78 12.22 -3.08 -8.63
C GLN A 78 11.22 -4.23 -8.54
N ASN A 79 10.40 -4.46 -9.56
CA ASN A 79 9.48 -5.59 -9.60
C ASN A 79 10.22 -6.94 -9.57
N ASP A 80 11.32 -7.06 -10.32
CA ASP A 80 12.15 -8.27 -10.33
C ASP A 80 12.77 -8.53 -8.95
N GLN A 81 13.24 -7.48 -8.25
CA GLN A 81 13.73 -7.61 -6.86
C GLN A 81 12.59 -8.03 -5.91
N LEU A 82 11.42 -7.39 -5.99
CA LEU A 82 10.28 -7.76 -5.16
C LEU A 82 9.91 -9.25 -5.30
N LEU A 83 9.88 -9.77 -6.53
CA LEU A 83 9.61 -11.19 -6.79
C LEU A 83 10.72 -12.13 -6.33
N MET A 84 11.96 -11.64 -6.19
CA MET A 84 13.08 -12.43 -5.66
C MET A 84 13.02 -12.57 -4.14
N TYR A 85 12.62 -11.52 -3.43
CA TYR A 85 12.57 -11.50 -1.96
C TYR A 85 11.22 -11.93 -1.39
N PHE A 86 10.14 -11.77 -2.15
CA PHE A 86 8.78 -12.04 -1.72
C PHE A 86 8.02 -12.92 -2.69
N ASP A 87 7.07 -13.68 -2.15
CA ASP A 87 6.09 -14.39 -2.96
C ASP A 87 5.26 -13.39 -3.78
N TYR A 88 4.84 -13.81 -4.98
CA TYR A 88 4.01 -13.01 -5.87
C TYR A 88 2.71 -12.48 -5.23
N ASN A 89 2.24 -13.13 -4.16
CA ASN A 89 1.04 -12.78 -3.41
C ASN A 89 1.21 -11.53 -2.52
N LEU A 90 2.43 -11.05 -2.26
CA LEU A 90 2.65 -9.99 -1.28
C LEU A 90 1.76 -8.76 -1.52
N ILE A 91 1.67 -8.31 -2.77
CA ILE A 91 0.89 -7.12 -3.13
C ILE A 91 -0.59 -7.36 -2.85
N ASP A 92 -1.11 -8.55 -3.19
CA ASP A 92 -2.50 -8.94 -2.95
C ASP A 92 -2.81 -9.02 -1.44
N GLU A 93 -1.89 -9.61 -0.65
CA GLU A 93 -2.00 -9.72 0.80
C GLU A 93 -2.06 -8.35 1.47
N LEU A 94 -1.16 -7.44 1.08
CA LEU A 94 -1.09 -6.08 1.61
C LEU A 94 -2.31 -5.25 1.20
N ALA A 95 -2.73 -5.34 -0.07
CA ALA A 95 -3.94 -4.71 -0.56
C ALA A 95 -5.17 -5.18 0.22
N TYR A 96 -5.32 -6.49 0.44
CA TYR A 96 -6.43 -7.06 1.19
C TYR A 96 -6.47 -6.55 2.62
N VAL A 97 -5.34 -6.54 3.33
CA VAL A 97 -5.33 -6.03 4.72
C VAL A 97 -5.63 -4.54 4.77
N CYS A 98 -5.14 -3.75 3.81
CA CYS A 98 -5.49 -2.33 3.74
C CYS A 98 -6.98 -2.13 3.41
N ALA A 99 -7.55 -2.95 2.53
CA ALA A 99 -8.98 -2.94 2.21
C ALA A 99 -9.84 -3.36 3.41
N LYS A 100 -9.44 -4.42 4.13
CA LYS A 100 -10.13 -4.92 5.34
C LYS A 100 -10.04 -3.92 6.50
N THR A 101 -8.94 -3.17 6.57
CA THR A 101 -8.75 -2.07 7.53
C THR A 101 -9.72 -0.92 7.23
N ALA A 102 -9.88 -0.55 5.96
CA ALA A 102 -10.80 0.51 5.54
C ALA A 102 -12.28 0.09 5.59
N ASN A 103 -12.58 -1.17 5.29
CA ASN A 103 -13.92 -1.74 5.29
C ASN A 103 -13.91 -3.18 5.85
N PRO A 104 -14.31 -3.38 7.11
CA PRO A 104 -14.32 -4.72 7.72
C PRO A 104 -15.33 -5.67 7.07
N ASN A 105 -16.30 -5.16 6.30
CA ASN A 105 -17.39 -5.95 5.71
C ASN A 105 -17.06 -6.55 4.34
N ILE A 106 -15.83 -6.40 3.82
CA ILE A 106 -15.42 -7.15 2.62
C ILE A 106 -15.35 -8.66 2.94
N GLY A 107 -15.49 -9.50 1.90
CA GLY A 107 -15.38 -10.96 2.03
C GLY A 107 -14.01 -11.42 2.52
N ASP A 108 -13.86 -12.74 2.69
CA ASP A 108 -12.56 -13.31 3.05
C ASP A 108 -11.57 -13.18 1.88
N TYR A 109 -10.27 -13.34 2.18
CA TYR A 109 -9.17 -13.02 1.24
C TYR A 109 -9.38 -13.53 -0.18
N LEU A 110 -9.73 -14.81 -0.35
CA LEU A 110 -9.92 -15.41 -1.68
C LEU A 110 -11.20 -14.93 -2.37
N GLU A 111 -12.28 -14.69 -1.62
CA GLU A 111 -13.54 -14.18 -2.16
C GLU A 111 -13.40 -12.73 -2.64
N TRP A 112 -12.63 -11.94 -1.89
CA TRP A 112 -12.27 -10.59 -2.26
C TRP A 112 -11.35 -10.59 -3.49
N LEU A 113 -10.30 -11.43 -3.49
CA LEU A 113 -9.34 -11.51 -4.60
C LEU A 113 -9.97 -12.01 -5.91
N ALA A 114 -10.99 -12.87 -5.84
CA ALA A 114 -11.72 -13.37 -7.00
C ALA A 114 -12.45 -12.29 -7.82
N GLN A 115 -12.58 -11.07 -7.28
CA GLN A 115 -13.18 -9.93 -7.97
C GLN A 115 -12.21 -9.24 -8.95
N PHE A 116 -10.91 -9.53 -8.83
CA PHE A 116 -9.88 -8.92 -9.66
C PHE A 116 -9.48 -9.83 -10.81
N ALA A 117 -9.08 -9.22 -11.93
CA ALA A 117 -8.32 -9.95 -12.93
C ALA A 117 -6.96 -10.42 -12.35
N PRO A 118 -6.35 -11.48 -12.91
CA PRO A 118 -5.01 -11.90 -12.50
C PRO A 118 -4.01 -10.74 -12.59
N PHE A 119 -3.16 -10.59 -11.57
CA PHE A 119 -2.12 -9.56 -11.47
C PHE A 119 -2.63 -8.10 -11.48
N ALA A 120 -3.93 -7.87 -11.30
CA ALA A 120 -4.51 -6.53 -11.44
C ALA A 120 -4.07 -5.54 -10.34
N LEU A 121 -3.38 -6.01 -9.29
CA LEU A 121 -2.83 -5.18 -8.22
C LEU A 121 -1.32 -4.94 -8.35
N MET A 122 -0.61 -5.66 -9.22
CA MET A 122 0.86 -5.57 -9.37
C MET A 122 1.32 -4.14 -9.68
N ASP A 123 0.59 -3.43 -10.54
CA ASP A 123 0.90 -2.04 -10.91
C ASP A 123 0.56 -1.02 -9.81
N LYS A 124 -0.09 -1.46 -8.73
CA LYS A 124 -0.44 -0.65 -7.54
C LYS A 124 0.49 -0.88 -6.36
N GLY A 125 1.51 -1.73 -6.50
CA GLY A 125 2.44 -2.06 -5.41
C GLY A 125 3.03 -0.82 -4.75
N GLU A 126 3.56 0.12 -5.55
CA GLU A 126 4.14 1.37 -5.04
C GLU A 126 3.15 2.21 -4.23
N ASP A 127 1.90 2.35 -4.69
CA ASP A 127 0.84 3.08 -3.98
C ASP A 127 0.52 2.42 -2.62
N ILE A 128 0.40 1.09 -2.61
CA ILE A 128 0.12 0.29 -1.40
C ILE A 128 1.28 0.42 -0.40
N PHE A 129 2.53 0.33 -0.87
CA PHE A 129 3.70 0.49 -0.01
C PHE A 129 3.80 1.90 0.56
N ASN A 130 3.55 2.93 -0.25
CA ASN A 130 3.55 4.31 0.20
C ASN A 130 2.49 4.58 1.28
N LEU A 131 1.29 4.02 1.13
CA LEU A 131 0.24 4.06 2.16
C LEU A 131 0.74 3.46 3.48
N LEU A 132 1.32 2.26 3.41
CA LEU A 132 1.82 1.54 4.57
C LEU A 132 2.98 2.27 5.24
N PHE A 133 3.98 2.73 4.48
CA PHE A 133 5.12 3.48 5.02
C PHE A 133 4.67 4.73 5.77
N ARG A 134 3.75 5.51 5.19
CA ARG A 134 3.20 6.71 5.83
C ARG A 134 2.46 6.39 7.12
N SER A 135 1.78 5.24 7.19
CA SER A 135 1.08 4.81 8.41
C SER A 135 2.02 4.31 9.52
N THR A 136 3.21 3.81 9.16
CA THR A 136 4.21 3.33 10.13
C THR A 136 5.13 4.42 10.65
N VAL A 137 5.21 5.58 9.98
CA VAL A 137 5.96 6.73 10.49
C VAL A 137 5.12 7.43 11.56
N THR A 138 5.41 7.15 12.82
CA THR A 138 5.08 8.08 13.91
C THR A 138 5.86 9.37 13.67
N LYS A 139 5.18 10.48 13.35
CA LYS A 139 5.79 11.81 13.50
C LYS A 139 6.02 12.05 14.99
N ILE A 140 7.22 11.73 15.47
CA ILE A 140 7.77 12.38 16.66
C ILE A 140 8.57 13.53 16.07
N ASP A 141 8.11 14.77 16.27
CA ASP A 141 8.95 15.91 15.91
C ASP A 141 10.21 15.91 16.81
N SER A 142 11.26 16.60 16.37
CA SER A 142 12.53 16.71 17.11
C SER A 142 12.39 17.35 18.51
N ASN A 143 11.19 17.78 18.90
CA ASN A 143 10.87 18.34 20.21
C ASN A 143 10.08 17.37 21.11
N GLY A 144 9.78 16.16 20.65
CA GLY A 144 9.04 15.16 21.42
C GLY A 144 7.56 15.50 21.63
N ASP A 145 6.99 16.43 20.87
CA ASP A 145 5.57 16.75 20.94
C ASP A 145 4.81 15.88 19.92
N LEU A 146 3.72 15.25 20.37
CA LEU A 146 2.78 14.62 19.45
C LEU A 146 2.11 15.75 18.70
N GLY A 147 2.54 16.00 17.46
CA GLY A 147 2.08 17.11 16.61
C GLY A 147 0.61 17.43 16.85
N LYS A 148 0.37 18.54 17.54
CA LYS A 148 -0.94 18.89 18.06
C LYS A 148 -1.94 19.03 16.92
N TYR A 149 -2.94 18.16 16.93
CA TYR A 149 -4.18 18.34 16.17
C TYR A 149 -4.78 19.69 16.55
N GLN A 150 -4.74 20.66 15.64
CA GLN A 150 -5.55 21.87 15.78
C GLN A 150 -6.94 21.56 15.20
N LYS A 151 -7.93 21.77 16.07
CA LYS A 151 -9.36 21.51 15.91
C LYS A 151 -9.97 22.12 14.66
#